data_AF-A0A969IGF3-F1
#
_entry.id   AF-A0A969IGF3-F1
#
_cell.length_a   1.000
_cell.length_b   1.000
_cell.length_c   1.000
_cell.angle_alpha   90.00
_cell.angle_beta   90.00
_cell.angle_gamma   90.00
#
_symmetry.space_group_name_H-M   'P 1'
#
loop_
_entity.id
_entity.type
_entity.pdbx_description
1 polymer ?
#
loop_
_entity_poly.entity_id
_entity_poly.type
_entity_poly.pdbx_seq_one_letter_code
_entity_poly.pdbx_strand_id
1 'polypeptide(L)'
;MNEHEKTVKAAQQVAAITGFYIHLAVFVLVMVLLLIGNWVTTPELWWVQWPFLGWGVGVVAHALVVFGSMPNVITNWQLRKIKQLKDRM
;
A
#
# COMPACT_ATOMS: atom_id res chain seq x y z
N MET A 1 28.06 5.63 2.08
CA MET A 1 26.79 5.42 2.80
C MET A 1 27.14 5.23 4.26
N ASN A 2 26.88 6.24 5.07
CA ASN A 2 27.25 6.23 6.49
C ASN A 2 26.31 5.28 7.27
N GLU A 3 26.78 4.70 8.37
CA GLU A 3 25.98 3.79 9.21
C GLU A 3 24.62 4.42 9.62
N HIS A 4 24.61 5.72 9.86
CA HIS A 4 23.40 6.49 10.19
C HIS A 4 22.37 6.56 9.04
N GLU A 5 22.80 6.48 7.78
CA GLU A 5 21.88 6.46 6.62
C GLU A 5 21.26 5.07 6.45
N LYS A 6 21.99 4.01 6.79
CA LYS A 6 21.49 2.63 6.72
C LYS A 6 20.41 2.38 7.76
N THR A 7 20.61 2.87 9.00
CA THR A 7 19.63 2.73 10.08
C THR A 7 18.34 3.47 9.78
N VAL A 8 18.42 4.70 9.26
CA VAL A 8 17.24 5.48 8.85
C VAL A 8 16.46 4.78 7.73
N LYS A 9 17.15 4.26 6.70
CA LYS A 9 16.50 3.51 5.62
C LYS A 9 15.82 2.24 6.12
N ALA A 10 16.48 1.49 7.02
CA ALA A 10 15.90 0.30 7.63
C ALA A 10 14.64 0.65 8.44
N ALA A 11 14.68 1.72 9.23
CA ALA A 11 13.52 2.19 9.99
C ALA A 11 12.34 2.59 9.07
N GLN A 12 12.62 3.29 7.96
CA GLN A 12 11.62 3.64 6.95
C GLN A 12 10.99 2.41 6.30
N GLN A 13 11.79 1.39 5.97
CA GLN A 13 11.28 0.13 5.42
C GLN A 13 10.36 -0.58 6.41
N VAL A 14 10.76 -0.66 7.69
CA VAL A 14 9.92 -1.26 8.73
C VAL A 14 8.60 -0.52 8.86
N ALA A 15 8.62 0.82 8.90
CA ALA A 15 7.40 1.62 8.97
C ALA A 15 6.47 1.40 7.77
N ALA A 16 7.03 1.29 6.56
CA ALA A 16 6.26 1.01 5.34
C ALA A 16 5.60 -0.38 5.39
N ILE A 17 6.34 -1.39 5.83
CA ILE A 17 5.84 -2.77 6.02
C ILE A 17 4.72 -2.79 7.06
N THR A 18 4.90 -2.13 8.21
CA THR A 18 3.85 -2.01 9.23
C THR A 18 2.61 -1.31 8.68
N GLY A 19 2.78 -0.22 7.94
CA GLY A 19 1.67 0.49 7.29
C GLY A 19 0.87 -0.39 6.33
N PHE A 20 1.55 -1.22 5.55
CA PHE A 20 0.89 -2.21 4.69
C PHE A 20 0.06 -3.22 5.49
N TYR A 21 0.62 -3.80 6.56
CA TYR A 21 -0.11 -4.79 7.37
C TYR A 21 -1.33 -4.19 8.05
N ILE A 22 -1.27 -2.94 8.51
CA ILE A 22 -2.43 -2.23 9.05
C ILE A 22 -3.50 -2.08 7.97
N HIS A 23 -3.12 -1.63 6.78
CA HIS A 23 -4.07 -1.46 5.67
C HIS A 23 -4.72 -2.80 5.27
N LEU A 24 -3.92 -3.88 5.18
CA LEU A 24 -4.41 -5.22 4.89
C LEU A 24 -5.35 -5.74 5.98
N ALA A 25 -5.02 -5.55 7.26
CA ALA A 25 -5.86 -5.97 8.37
C ALA A 25 -7.21 -5.26 8.37
N VAL A 26 -7.21 -3.94 8.15
CA VAL A 26 -8.45 -3.15 8.02
C VAL A 26 -9.26 -3.64 6.82
N PHE A 27 -8.62 -3.87 5.67
CA PHE A 27 -9.30 -4.40 4.49
C PHE A 27 -9.98 -5.73 4.78
N VAL A 28 -9.27 -6.71 5.36
CA VAL A 28 -9.83 -8.03 5.70
C VAL A 28 -10.98 -7.89 6.68
N LEU A 29 -10.82 -7.11 7.75
CA LEU A 29 -11.85 -6.91 8.76
C LEU A 29 -13.12 -6.31 8.15
N VAL A 30 -12.98 -5.25 7.35
CA VAL A 30 -14.12 -4.60 6.68
C VAL A 30 -14.77 -5.55 5.68
N MET A 31 -13.99 -6.29 4.87
CA MET A 31 -14.56 -7.24 3.90
C MET A 31 -15.35 -8.35 4.60
N VAL A 32 -14.89 -8.87 5.74
CA VAL A 32 -15.63 -9.86 6.54
C VAL A 32 -16.95 -9.28 7.05
N LEU A 33 -16.94 -8.05 7.58
CA LEU A 33 -18.16 -7.38 8.05
C LEU A 33 -19.16 -7.15 6.90
N LEU A 34 -18.69 -6.71 5.74
CA LEU A 34 -19.55 -6.50 4.56
C LEU A 34 -20.08 -7.83 4.02
N LEU A 35 -19.28 -8.90 4.04
CA LEU A 35 -19.71 -10.23 3.61
C LEU A 35 -20.85 -10.76 4.50
N ILE A 36 -20.71 -10.61 5.82
CA ILE A 36 -21.77 -10.97 6.78
C ILE A 36 -23.01 -10.10 6.53
N GLY A 37 -22.83 -8.78 6.39
CA GLY A 37 -23.93 -7.86 6.13
C GLY A 37 -24.69 -8.19 4.84
N ASN A 38 -23.97 -8.59 3.79
CA ASN A 38 -24.59 -8.99 2.54
C ASN A 38 -25.39 -10.29 2.67
N TRP A 39 -24.82 -11.29 3.36
CA TRP A 39 -25.52 -12.55 3.62
C TRP A 39 -26.83 -12.35 4.39
N VAL A 40 -26.86 -11.39 5.32
CA VAL A 40 -28.04 -11.10 6.14
C VAL A 40 -29.08 -10.24 5.40
N THR A 41 -28.64 -9.31 4.54
CA THR A 41 -29.54 -8.32 3.92
C THR A 41 -30.06 -8.77 2.56
N THR A 42 -29.17 -9.18 1.66
CA THR A 42 -29.46 -9.40 0.24
C THR A 42 -28.58 -10.53 -0.30
N PRO A 43 -28.76 -11.77 0.18
CA PRO A 43 -27.90 -12.90 -0.22
C PRO A 43 -27.93 -13.18 -1.72
N GLU A 44 -29.01 -12.79 -2.41
CA GLU A 44 -29.18 -12.96 -3.86
C GLU A 44 -28.34 -11.95 -4.68
N LEU A 45 -27.94 -10.82 -4.08
CA LEU A 45 -27.17 -9.78 -4.74
C LEU A 45 -25.78 -9.67 -4.13
N TRP A 46 -24.76 -10.10 -4.85
CA TRP A 46 -23.39 -10.15 -4.34
C TRP A 46 -22.65 -8.79 -4.40
N TRP A 47 -23.23 -7.74 -3.82
CA TRP A 47 -22.71 -6.37 -3.94
C TRP A 47 -21.34 -6.16 -3.29
N VAL A 48 -20.92 -7.05 -2.37
CA VAL A 48 -19.60 -7.04 -1.70
C VAL A 48 -18.44 -7.16 -2.69
N GLN A 49 -18.68 -7.70 -3.88
CA GLN A 49 -17.67 -7.76 -4.93
C GLN A 49 -17.17 -6.37 -5.35
N TRP A 50 -18.00 -5.32 -5.28
CA TRP A 50 -17.60 -3.97 -5.69
C TRP A 50 -16.61 -3.33 -4.73
N PRO A 51 -16.87 -3.28 -3.40
CA PRO A 51 -15.85 -2.91 -2.42
C PRO A 51 -14.59 -3.77 -2.50
N PHE A 52 -14.74 -5.09 -2.68
CA PHE A 52 -13.61 -6.01 -2.77
C PHE A 52 -12.69 -5.68 -3.96
N LEU A 53 -13.26 -5.48 -5.15
CA LEU A 53 -12.49 -5.12 -6.35
C LEU A 53 -11.89 -3.72 -6.23
N GLY A 54 -12.66 -2.73 -5.78
CA GLY A 54 -12.18 -1.36 -5.65
C GLY A 54 -11.05 -1.20 -4.64
N TRP A 55 -11.24 -1.70 -3.41
CA TRP A 55 -10.24 -1.58 -2.35
C TRP A 55 -9.12 -2.61 -2.48
N GLY A 56 -9.41 -3.79 -3.03
CA GLY A 56 -8.42 -4.84 -3.27
C GLY A 56 -7.31 -4.36 -4.20
N VAL A 57 -7.64 -3.58 -5.24
CA VAL A 57 -6.63 -2.94 -6.11
C VAL A 57 -5.71 -2.01 -5.30
N GLY A 58 -6.25 -1.25 -4.35
CA GLY A 58 -5.47 -0.38 -3.47
C GLY A 58 -4.51 -1.15 -2.56
N VAL A 59 -4.95 -2.29 -2.00
CA VAL A 59 -4.10 -3.18 -1.20
C VAL A 59 -2.96 -3.77 -2.05
N VAL A 60 -3.26 -4.25 -3.27
CA VAL A 60 -2.26 -4.77 -4.20
C VAL A 60 -1.26 -3.68 -4.59
N ALA A 61 -1.73 -2.47 -4.91
CA ALA A 61 -0.86 -1.34 -5.22
C ALA A 61 0.07 -1.00 -4.05
N HIS A 62 -0.44 -0.99 -2.81
CA HIS A 62 0.37 -0.76 -1.61
C HIS A 62 1.42 -1.88 -1.41
N ALA A 63 1.04 -3.15 -1.63
CA ALA A 63 1.97 -4.28 -1.59
C ALA A 63 3.12 -4.12 -2.61
N LEU A 64 2.81 -3.69 -3.83
CA LEU A 64 3.82 -3.46 -4.87
C LEU A 64 4.76 -2.30 -4.52
N VAL A 65 4.29 -1.28 -3.82
CA VAL A 65 5.13 -0.17 -3.36
C VAL A 65 6.05 -0.60 -2.21
N VAL A 66 5.55 -1.44 -1.31
CA VAL A 66 6.29 -1.84 -0.09
C VAL A 66 7.25 -3.00 -0.34
N PHE A 67 6.81 -4.02 -1.08
CA PHE A 67 7.57 -5.25 -1.32
C PHE A 67 8.03 -5.40 -2.77
N GLY A 68 7.39 -4.71 -3.71
CA GLY A 68 7.77 -4.77 -5.11
C GLY A 68 9.01 -3.95 -5.39
N SER A 69 9.74 -4.35 -6.44
CA SER A 69 10.72 -3.47 -7.05
C SER A 69 9.95 -2.34 -7.72
N MET A 70 10.07 -1.10 -7.22
CA MET A 70 9.41 0.04 -7.85
C MET A 70 9.65 0.02 -9.36
N PRO A 71 8.61 0.18 -10.19
CA PRO A 71 8.78 0.29 -11.64
C PRO A 71 9.85 1.34 -11.95
N ASN A 72 10.78 1.04 -12.85
CA ASN A 72 11.88 1.94 -13.20
C ASN A 72 11.41 3.36 -13.53
N VAL A 73 10.17 3.52 -14.03
CA VAL A 73 9.52 4.81 -14.28
C VAL A 73 9.40 5.66 -13.01
N ILE A 74 8.97 5.07 -11.88
CA ILE A 74 8.78 5.77 -10.60
C ILE A 74 10.13 6.04 -9.94
N THR A 75 11.04 5.06 -9.94
CA THR A 75 12.41 5.21 -9.42
C THR A 75 13.16 6.33 -10.15
N ASN A 76 13.07 6.37 -11.48
CA ASN A 76 13.65 7.43 -12.30
C ASN A 76 12.99 8.80 -12.06
N TRP A 77 11.67 8.84 -11.83
CA TRP A 77 11.00 10.08 -11.42
C TRP A 77 11.50 10.58 -10.07
N GLN A 78 11.64 9.71 -9.06
CA GLN A 78 12.15 10.10 -7.75
C GLN A 78 13.59 10.60 -7.82
N LEU A 79 14.47 9.91 -8.56
CA LEU A 79 15.84 10.35 -8.80
C LEU A 79 15.91 11.74 -9.44
N ARG A 80 15.06 12.02 -10.44
CA ARG A 80 14.96 13.36 -11.05
C ARG A 80 14.53 14.40 -10.03
N LYS A 81 13.58 14.08 -9.15
CA LYS A 81 13.08 15.03 -8.14
C LYS A 81 14.11 15.33 -7.06
N ILE A 82 14.83 14.32 -6.58
CA ILE A 82 15.94 14.48 -5.64
C ILE A 82 17.03 15.36 -6.26
N LYS A 83 17.38 15.11 -7.53
CA LYS A 83 18.37 15.93 -8.25
C LYS A 83 17.91 17.40 -8.36
N GLN A 84 16.65 17.64 -8.72
CA GLN A 84 16.08 19.00 -8.77
C GLN A 84 16.13 19.74 -7.43
N LEU A 85 15.89 19.04 -6.31
CA LEU A 85 15.93 19.65 -4.98
C LEU A 85 17.37 19.94 -4.55
N LYS A 86 18.31 19.04 -4.88
CA LYS A 86 19.73 19.25 -4.61
C LYS A 86 20.31 20.42 -5.42
N ASP A 87 19.94 20.54 -6.69
CA ASP A 87 20.41 21.66 -7.55
C ASP A 87 19.81 23.02 -7.12
N ARG A 88 18.75 23.02 -6.30
CA ARG A 88 18.13 24.24 -5.73
C ARG A 88 18.70 24.63 -4.36
N MET A 89 19.52 23.79 -3.73
CA MET A 89 20.20 24.07 -2.46
C MET A 89 21.66 24.45 -2.71
#